data_AF-A0A2V6S0E3-F1
#
_entry.id   AF-A0A2V6S0E3-F1
#
_cell.length_a   1.000
_cell.length_b   1.000
_cell.length_c   1.000
_cell.angle_alpha   90.00
_cell.angle_beta   90.00
_cell.angle_gamma   90.00
#
_symmetry.space_group_name_H-M   'P 1'
#
loop_
_entity.id
_entity.type
_entity.pdbx_description
1 polymer ?
#
loop_
_entity_poly.entity_id
_entity_poly.type
_entity_poly.pdbx_seq_one_letter_code
_entity_poly.pdbx_strand_id
1 'polypeptide(L)' 'MNNVRIERIGRTKRELHRFFDVAEKIYADDPHWVAPVRADLVKILSPENPFFWHAEMELFIARRDGVDVGRIAA' A
#
# COMPACT_ATOMS: atom_id res chain seq x y z
N MET A 1 -1.98 -14.63 21.45
CA MET A 1 -2.34 -15.08 20.08
C MET A 1 -2.29 -13.86 19.18
N ASN A 2 -1.32 -13.79 18.27
CA ASN A 2 -1.08 -12.61 17.42
C ASN A 2 -2.19 -12.49 16.37
N ASN A 3 -3.16 -11.63 16.62
CA ASN A 3 -4.32 -11.49 15.74
C ASN A 3 -4.01 -10.49 14.62
N VAL A 4 -3.90 -10.98 13.39
CA VAL A 4 -3.77 -10.14 12.20
C VAL A 4 -5.17 -9.91 11.62
N ARG A 5 -5.53 -8.65 11.37
CA ARG A 5 -6.75 -8.28 10.66
C ARG A 5 -6.41 -7.73 9.28
N ILE A 6 -7.27 -7.98 8.31
CA ILE A 6 -7.15 -7.39 6.97
C ILE A 6 -8.17 -6.26 6.87
N GLU A 7 -7.70 -5.07 6.54
CA GLU A 7 -8.50 -3.87 6.32
C GLU A 7 -8.47 -3.54 4.82
N ARG A 8 -9.65 -3.48 4.21
CA ARG A 8 -9.81 -2.83 2.91
C ARG A 8 -9.70 -1.32 3.12
N ILE A 9 -8.93 -0.64 2.28
CA ILE A 9 -8.73 0.81 2.36
C ILE A 9 -9.14 1.48 1.05
N GLY A 10 -9.62 2.71 1.15
CA GLY A 10 -9.86 3.55 -0.02
C GLY A 10 -8.58 4.13 -0.63
N ARG A 11 -8.78 5.01 -1.61
CA ARG A 11 -7.70 5.74 -2.30
C ARG A 11 -7.56 7.18 -1.84
N THR A 12 -7.98 7.50 -0.60
CA THR A 12 -7.75 8.85 -0.06
C THR A 12 -6.25 9.07 0.14
N LYS A 13 -5.80 10.33 0.12
CA LYS A 13 -4.37 10.68 0.35
C LYS A 13 -3.82 10.04 1.63
N ARG A 14 -4.61 10.02 2.70
CA ARG A 14 -4.24 9.42 4.00
C ARG A 14 -4.07 7.90 3.90
N GLU A 15 -4.98 7.23 3.22
CA GLU A 15 -4.93 5.77 3.06
C GLU A 15 -3.81 5.33 2.12
N LEU A 16 -3.58 6.06 1.03
CA LEU A 16 -2.43 5.80 0.14
C LEU A 16 -1.10 6.00 0.86
N HIS A 17 -0.98 7.02 1.72
CA HIS A 17 0.20 7.16 2.58
C HIS A 17 0.37 5.94 3.48
N ARG A 18 -0.67 5.50 4.21
CA ARG A 18 -0.60 4.26 5.02
C ARG A 18 -0.14 3.07 4.18
N PHE A 19 -0.67 2.91 2.97
CA PHE A 19 -0.32 1.82 2.07
C PHE A 19 1.15 1.86 1.65
N PHE A 20 1.69 3.03 1.30
CA PHE A 20 3.10 3.15 0.92
C PHE A 20 4.04 2.99 2.12
N ASP A 21 3.69 3.57 3.28
CA ASP A 21 4.48 3.51 4.51
C ASP A 21 4.73 2.06 4.97
N VAL A 22 3.82 1.11 4.66
CA VAL A 22 4.03 -0.31 4.97
C VAL A 22 5.26 -0.87 4.26
N ALA A 23 5.47 -0.56 2.97
CA ALA A 23 6.68 -0.99 2.27
C ALA A 23 7.92 -0.36 2.89
N GLU A 24 7.86 0.94 3.20
CA GLU A 24 9.00 1.65 3.79
C GLU A 24 9.40 1.06 5.14
N LYS A 25 8.43 0.65 5.97
CA LYS A 25 8.68 -0.03 7.25
C LYS A 25 9.24 -1.43 7.06
N ILE A 26 8.74 -2.20 6.10
CA ILE A 26 9.21 -3.57 5.85
C ILE A 26 10.68 -3.58 5.42
N TYR A 27 11.08 -2.60 4.61
CA TYR A 27 12.43 -2.52 4.05
C TYR A 27 13.36 -1.52 4.77
N ALA A 28 12.95 -0.98 5.92
CA ALA A 28 13.69 0.10 6.62
C ALA A 28 15.15 -0.26 6.95
N ASP A 29 15.40 -1.54 7.24
CA ASP A 29 16.73 -2.05 7.61
C ASP A 29 17.46 -2.74 6.43
N ASP A 30 16.89 -2.71 5.21
CA ASP A 30 17.54 -3.29 4.02
C ASP A 30 18.45 -2.25 3.35
N PRO A 31 19.79 -2.41 3.41
CA PRO A 31 20.73 -1.44 2.85
C PRO A 31 20.70 -1.37 1.31
N HIS A 32 20.05 -2.34 0.65
CA HIS A 32 19.93 -2.40 -0.80
C HIS A 32 18.57 -1.95 -1.31
N TRP A 33 17.65 -1.60 -0.41
CA TRP A 33 16.33 -1.16 -0.82
C TRP A 33 16.36 0.30 -1.29
N VAL A 34 15.85 0.50 -2.50
CA VAL A 34 15.64 1.83 -3.09
C VAL A 34 14.14 2.08 -3.15
N ALA A 35 13.67 3.04 -2.36
CA ALA A 35 12.27 3.42 -2.35
C ALA A 35 11.85 3.96 -3.74
N PRO A 36 10.70 3.53 -4.29
CA PRO A 36 10.14 4.15 -5.48
C PRO A 36 9.74 5.61 -5.20
N VAL A 37 9.78 6.44 -6.23
CA VAL A 37 9.30 7.83 -6.13
C VAL A 37 7.80 7.83 -5.82
N ARG A 38 7.40 8.44 -4.70
CA ARG A 38 6.00 8.45 -4.25
C ARG A 38 5.04 9.04 -5.30
N ALA A 39 5.47 10.04 -6.06
CA ALA A 39 4.66 10.63 -7.12
C ALA A 39 4.32 9.62 -8.23
N ASP A 40 5.22 8.67 -8.53
CA ASP A 40 4.96 7.65 -9.54
C ASP A 40 4.04 6.56 -9.00
N LEU A 41 4.18 6.17 -7.72
CA LEU A 41 3.21 5.29 -7.07
C LEU A 41 1.78 5.85 -7.07
N VAL A 42 1.64 7.16 -6.83
CA VAL A 42 0.33 7.83 -6.90
C VAL A 42 -0.26 7.74 -8.31
N LYS A 43 0.53 7.97 -9.36
CA LYS A 43 0.07 7.84 -10.76
C LYS A 43 -0.37 6.42 -11.09
N ILE A 44 0.33 5.39 -10.60
CA ILE A 44 -0.04 3.99 -10.83
C ILE A 44 -1.44 3.69 -10.29
N LEU A 45 -1.79 4.23 -9.12
CA LEU A 45 -3.07 3.96 -8.46
C LEU A 45 -4.18 4.95 -8.81
N SER A 46 -3.87 5.98 -9.62
CA SER A 46 -4.84 6.99 -10.01
C SER A 46 -5.82 6.43 -11.05
N PRO A 47 -7.10 6.86 -11.01
CA PRO A 47 -8.12 6.36 -11.95
C PRO A 47 -7.82 6.70 -13.41
N GLU A 48 -6.91 7.65 -13.67
CA GLU A 48 -6.45 8.02 -15.01
C GLU A 48 -5.48 6.99 -15.63
N ASN A 49 -4.97 6.04 -14.86
CA ASN A 49 -4.13 4.97 -15.38
C ASN A 49 -4.93 4.07 -16.37
N PRO A 50 -4.47 3.86 -17.63
CA PRO A 50 -5.15 3.01 -18.61
C PRO A 50 -5.42 1.58 -18.17
N PHE A 51 -4.69 1.06 -17.16
CA PHE A 51 -5.02 -0.21 -16.52
C PHE A 51 -6.50 -0.29 -16.10
N PHE A 52 -7.05 0.81 -15.56
CA PHE A 52 -8.43 0.86 -15.08
C PHE A 52 -9.48 0.94 -16.18
N TRP A 53 -9.09 0.96 -17.46
CA TRP A 53 -10.04 0.81 -18.58
C TRP A 53 -10.53 -0.62 -18.74
N HIS A 54 -9.78 -1.59 -18.22
CA HIS A 54 -10.02 -3.02 -18.44
C HIS A 54 -9.99 -3.85 -17.16
N ALA A 55 -9.63 -3.25 -16.03
CA ALA A 55 -9.49 -3.95 -14.76
C ALA A 55 -9.93 -3.09 -13.58
N GLU A 56 -10.35 -3.78 -12.53
CA GLU A 56 -10.61 -3.20 -11.21
C GLU A 56 -9.49 -3.60 -10.26
N MET A 57 -9.34 -2.85 -9.17
CA MET A 57 -8.34 -3.15 -8.13
C MET A 57 -8.81 -2.60 -6.79
N GLU A 58 -8.56 -3.38 -5.75
CA GLU A 58 -8.81 -3.03 -4.36
C GLU A 58 -7.50 -3.05 -3.56
N LEU A 59 -7.41 -2.18 -2.55
CA LEU A 59 -6.23 -2.06 -1.70
C LEU A 59 -6.52 -2.63 -0.31
N PHE A 60 -5.59 -3.43 0.20
CA PHE A 60 -5.69 -4.02 1.52
C PHE A 60 -4.44 -3.79 2.35
N ILE A 61 -4.62 -3.62 3.66
CA ILE A 61 -3.57 -3.57 4.66
C ILE A 61 -3.80 -4.68 5.69
N ALA A 62 -2.75 -5.41 6.05
CA ALA A 62 -2.73 -6.29 7.20
C ALA A 62 -2.31 -5.49 8.45
N ARG A 63 -3.09 -5.57 9.53
CA ARG A 63 -2.85 -4.87 10.79
C ARG A 63 -2.69 -5.86 11.94
N ARG A 64 -1.62 -5.71 12.71
CA ARG A 64 -1.30 -6.50 13.91
C ARG A 64 -1.06 -5.55 15.07
N ASP A 65 -1.82 -5.68 16.15
CA ASP A 65 -1.65 -4.89 17.38
C ASP A 65 -1.60 -3.37 17.15
N GLY A 66 -2.40 -2.87 16.21
CA GLY A 66 -2.44 -1.44 15.86
C GLY A 66 -1.33 -0.99 14.90
N VAL A 67 -0.50 -1.90 14.40
CA VAL A 67 0.57 -1.63 13.45
C VAL A 67 0.20 -2.20 12.09
N ASP A 68 0.36 -1.40 11.04
CA ASP A 68 0.23 -1.86 9.66
C ASP A 68 1.49 -2.67 9.29
N VAL A 69 1.33 -3.95 8.97
CA VAL A 69 2.42 -4.94 8.83
C VAL A 69 2.46 -5.65 7.47
N GLY A 70 1.51 -5.34 6.58
CA GLY A 70 1.47 -5.93 5.23
C GLY A 70 0.52 -5.16 4.33
N ARG A 71 0.72 -5.27 3.02
CA ARG A 71 -0.10 -4.59 2.02
C ARG A 71 -0.24 -5.43 0.77
N ILE A 72 -1.36 -5.32 0.08
CA ILE A 72 -1.55 -5.88 -1.26
C ILE A 72 -2.51 -5.01 -2.09
N ALA A 73 -2.22 -4.91 -3.38
CA ALA A 73 -3.16 -4.46 -4.40
C ALA A 73 -3.64 -5.72 -5.13
N ALA A 74 -4.94 -5.98 -5.16
CA ALA A 74 -5.53 -7.19 -5.72
C ALA A 74 -6.66 -6.86 -6.69
#